data_AF-A0A5J4QDY5-F1
#
_entry.id   AF-A0A5J4QDY5-F1
#
_cell.length_a   1.000
_cell.length_b   1.000
_cell.length_c   1.000
_cell.angle_alpha   90.00
_cell.angle_beta   90.00
_cell.angle_gamma   90.00
#
_symmetry.space_group_name_H-M   'P 1'
#
loop_
_entity.id
_entity.type
_entity.pdbx_description
1 polymer ?
#
loop_
_entity_poly.entity_id
_entity_poly.type
_entity_poly.pdbx_seq_one_letter_code
_entity_poly.pdbx_strand_id
1 'polypeptide(L)' 'MEVQTYSYEESFEETLQYFQGDELAAKVWVNKYAVKDSFGNIYEKSPEDMHWRIANEVARVDAKYPN' A
#
# COMPACT_ATOMS: atom_id res chain seq x y z
N MET A 1 -6.46 -4.22 -18.57
CA MET A 1 -5.51 -4.83 -17.62
C MET A 1 -6.30 -5.18 -16.39
N GLU A 2 -6.24 -6.43 -15.94
CA GLU A 2 -6.79 -6.79 -14.63
C GLU A 2 -6.02 -6.04 -13.56
N VAL A 3 -6.73 -5.47 -12.59
CA VAL A 3 -6.11 -4.80 -11.47
C VAL A 3 -5.60 -5.89 -10.53
N GLN A 4 -4.29 -5.92 -10.28
CA GLN A 4 -3.70 -6.87 -9.34
C GLN A 4 -4.30 -6.65 -7.96
N THR A 5 -4.75 -7.73 -7.33
CA THR A 5 -5.21 -7.74 -5.95
C THR A 5 -4.35 -8.69 -5.13
N TYR A 6 -4.34 -8.46 -3.82
CA TYR A 6 -3.63 -9.28 -2.86
C TYR A 6 -4.60 -9.81 -1.82
N SER A 7 -4.32 -10.98 -1.28
CA SER A 7 -4.99 -11.47 -0.09
C SER A 7 -4.51 -10.72 1.15
N TYR A 8 -5.30 -10.81 2.22
CA TYR A 8 -4.91 -10.27 3.52
C TYR A 8 -3.62 -10.93 4.04
N GLU A 9 -3.50 -12.26 3.90
CA GLU A 9 -2.33 -13.02 4.35
C GLU A 9 -1.06 -12.55 3.65
N GLU A 10 -1.09 -12.44 2.31
CA GLU A 10 0.05 -11.96 1.52
C GLU A 10 0.47 -10.55 1.92
N SER A 11 -0.52 -9.65 2.07
CA SER A 11 -0.25 -8.27 2.45
C SER A 11 0.29 -8.19 3.88
N PHE A 12 -0.22 -9.03 4.79
CA PHE A 12 0.23 -9.09 6.17
C PHE A 12 1.66 -9.61 6.29
N GLU A 13 2.02 -10.69 5.60
CA GLU A 13 3.36 -11.26 5.66
C GLU A 13 4.44 -10.29 5.14
N GLU A 14 4.19 -9.63 4.00
CA GLU A 14 5.12 -8.64 3.45
C GLU A 14 5.24 -7.41 4.36
N THR A 15 4.11 -6.96 4.89
CA THR A 15 4.09 -5.83 5.82
C THR A 15 4.78 -6.19 7.15
N LEU A 16 4.67 -7.43 7.61
CA LEU A 16 5.36 -7.92 8.80
C LEU A 16 6.88 -7.88 8.61
N GLN A 17 7.35 -8.28 7.42
CA GLN A 17 8.76 -8.16 7.06
C GLN A 17 9.21 -6.69 7.02
N TYR A 18 8.40 -5.81 6.42
CA TYR A 18 8.65 -4.37 6.37
C TYR A 18 8.84 -3.77 7.78
N PHE A 19 7.98 -4.16 8.74
CA PHE A 19 8.07 -3.72 10.13
C PHE A 19 8.93 -4.61 11.03
N GLN A 20 9.81 -5.45 10.46
CA GLN A 20 10.78 -6.26 11.20
C GLN A 20 10.16 -7.16 12.28
N GLY A 21 8.98 -7.72 11.99
CA GLY A 21 8.27 -8.62 12.91
C GLY A 21 7.28 -7.94 13.86
N ASP A 22 7.08 -6.61 13.78
CA ASP A 22 6.00 -5.95 14.53
C ASP A 22 4.62 -6.26 13.94
N GLU A 23 3.97 -7.28 14.49
CA GLU A 23 2.64 -7.71 14.07
C GLU A 23 1.56 -6.64 14.25
N LEU A 24 1.66 -5.79 15.27
CA LEU A 24 0.65 -4.77 15.52
C LEU A 24 0.70 -3.72 14.41
N ALA A 25 1.90 -3.24 14.10
CA ALA A 25 2.12 -2.31 13.00
C ALA A 25 1.63 -2.90 11.67
N ALA A 26 1.95 -4.17 11.40
CA ALA A 26 1.53 -4.85 10.18
C ALA A 26 0.00 -5.01 10.07
N LYS A 27 -0.66 -5.47 11.13
CA LYS A 27 -2.13 -5.57 11.18
C LYS A 27 -2.78 -4.20 11.00
N VAL A 28 -2.26 -3.16 11.66
CA VAL A 28 -2.80 -1.80 11.53
C VAL A 28 -2.67 -1.31 10.10
N TRP A 29 -1.52 -1.50 9.46
CA TRP A 29 -1.30 -1.08 8.09
C TRP A 29 -2.27 -1.76 7.11
N VAL A 30 -2.34 -3.09 7.10
CA VAL A 30 -3.25 -3.82 6.20
C VAL A 30 -4.72 -3.42 6.43
N ASN A 31 -5.11 -3.15 7.68
CA ASN A 31 -6.50 -2.82 8.00
C ASN A 31 -6.89 -1.36 7.76
N LYS A 32 -5.95 -0.42 7.91
CA LYS A 32 -6.26 1.02 7.94
C LYS A 32 -5.66 1.81 6.78
N TYR A 33 -4.58 1.33 6.20
CA TYR A 33 -3.74 2.10 5.30
C TYR A 33 -3.67 1.49 3.90
N ALA A 34 -3.62 0.16 3.80
CA ALA A 34 -3.68 -0.52 2.51
C ALA A 34 -4.93 -0.12 1.73
N VAL A 35 -4.75 0.27 0.47
CA VAL A 35 -5.84 0.62 -0.43
C VAL A 35 -6.72 -0.60 -0.65
N LYS A 36 -8.02 -0.44 -0.38
CA LYS A 36 -9.04 -1.47 -0.56
C LYS A 36 -10.36 -0.91 -1.05
N ASP A 37 -11.13 -1.73 -1.74
CA ASP A 37 -12.50 -1.40 -2.12
C ASP A 37 -13.53 -1.86 -1.07
N SER A 38 -14.81 -1.58 -1.35
CA SER A 38 -15.93 -1.98 -0.50
C SER A 38 -16.14 -3.49 -0.38
N PHE A 39 -15.56 -4.28 -1.28
CA PHE A 39 -15.64 -5.74 -1.27
C PHE A 39 -14.46 -6.38 -0.51
N GLY A 40 -13.49 -5.56 -0.07
CA GLY A 40 -12.33 -6.01 0.68
C GLY A 40 -11.16 -6.44 -0.18
N ASN A 41 -11.18 -6.18 -1.49
CA ASN A 41 -10.02 -6.44 -2.34
C ASN A 41 -8.90 -5.47 -1.98
N ILE A 42 -7.70 -5.98 -1.71
CA ILE A 42 -6.52 -5.19 -1.36
C ILE A 42 -5.69 -4.96 -2.62
N TYR A 43 -5.21 -3.74 -2.82
CA TYR A 43 -4.49 -3.31 -4.02
C TYR A 43 -3.02 -2.97 -3.77
N GLU A 44 -2.57 -3.04 -2.52
CA GLU A 44 -1.18 -2.77 -2.11
C GLU A 44 -0.67 -3.94 -1.29
N LYS A 45 0.47 -4.50 -1.66
CA LYS A 45 1.07 -5.66 -1.00
C LYS A 45 1.80 -5.25 0.28
N SER A 46 2.43 -4.08 0.28
CA SER A 46 3.25 -3.62 1.41
C SER A 46 3.26 -2.09 1.54
N PRO A 47 3.78 -1.55 2.65
CA PRO A 47 3.98 -0.11 2.81
C PRO A 47 4.85 0.51 1.70
N GLU A 48 5.73 -0.26 1.07
CA GLU A 48 6.54 0.23 -0.06
C GLU A 48 5.67 0.62 -1.27
N ASP A 49 4.66 -0.17 -1.61
CA ASP A 49 3.71 0.14 -2.69
C ASP A 49 2.97 1.45 -2.41
N MET A 50 2.56 1.65 -1.14
CA MET A 50 1.96 2.90 -0.69
C MET A 50 2.91 4.08 -0.87
N HIS A 51 4.19 3.94 -0.48
CA HIS A 51 5.17 5.01 -0.65
C HIS A 51 5.35 5.40 -2.12
N TRP A 52 5.47 4.42 -3.01
CA TRP A 52 5.58 4.66 -4.45
C TRP A 52 4.33 5.35 -5.01
N ARG A 53 3.14 4.91 -4.62
CA ARG A 53 1.89 5.57 -5.03
C ARG A 53 1.87 7.03 -4.61
N ILE A 54 2.14 7.31 -3.34
CA ILE A 54 2.11 8.68 -2.81
C ILE A 54 3.17 9.55 -3.50
N ALA A 55 4.40 9.06 -3.62
CA ALA A 55 5.49 9.78 -4.27
C ALA A 55 5.17 10.10 -5.74
N ASN A 56 4.62 9.13 -6.47
CA ASN A 56 4.21 9.32 -7.86
C ASN A 56 3.06 10.32 -7.99
N GLU A 57 2.09 10.32 -7.08
CA GLU A 57 1.01 11.31 -7.08
C GLU A 57 1.52 12.72 -6.79
N VAL A 58 2.47 12.87 -5.86
CA VAL A 58 3.13 14.15 -5.61
C VAL A 58 3.88 14.61 -6.86
N ALA A 59 4.73 13.76 -7.45
CA ALA A 59 5.49 14.08 -8.65
C ALA A 59 4.60 14.44 -9.85
N ARG A 60 3.45 13.76 -10.00
CA ARG A 60 2.46 14.03 -11.05
C ARG A 60 1.83 15.42 -10.90
N VAL A 61 1.57 15.86 -9.68
CA VAL A 61 1.05 17.21 -9.41
C VAL A 61 2.14 18.25 -9.64
N ASP A 62 3.36 17.98 -9.15
CA ASP A 62 4.50 18.89 -9.24
C ASP A 62 4.87 19.19 -10.70
N ALA A 63 4.80 18.19 -11.59
CA ALA A 63 5.04 18.34 -13.03
C ALA A 63 4.13 19.35 -13.76
N LYS A 64 3.04 19.81 -13.13
CA LYS A 64 2.14 20.82 -13.69
C LYS A 64 2.64 22.25 -13.51
N TYR A 65 3.61 22.47 -12.64
CA TYR A 65 4.11 23.80 -12.30
C TYR A 65 5.53 23.97 -12.87
N PRO A 66 5.73 24.87 -13.85
CA PRO A 66 7.08 25.24 -14.28
C PRO A 66 7.80 25.95 -13.12
N ASN A 67 9.04 25.55 -12.85
CA ASN A 67 9.91 26.15 -11.82
C ASN A 67 10.13 27.66 -12.05
#